data_AF-A0A536ERK7-F1
#
_entry.id   AF-A0A536ERK7-F1
#
_cell.length_a   1.000
_cell.length_b   1.000
_cell.length_c   1.000
_cell.angle_alpha   90.00
_cell.angle_beta   90.00
_cell.angle_gamma   90.00
#
_symmetry.space_group_name_H-M   'P 1'
#
loop_
_entity.id
_entity.type
_entity.pdbx_description
1 polymer ?
#
loop_
_entity_poly.entity_id
_entity_poly.type
_entity_poly.pdbx_seq_one_letter_code
_entity_poly.pdbx_strand_id
1 'polypeptide(L)'
;MAGSASSRLTIKPSPQQGPRPQLELSTKVRPGGQRPLSEVELDEDEVLIDGFDATLAGEVVRITAVLERTCVYVDRGGDRRLARKEELLVEANKLPIRRRGPT
;
A
#
# COMPACT_ATOMS: atom_id res chain seq x y z
N MET A 1 -47.15 5.12 37.13
CA MET A 1 -46.30 4.12 36.44
C MET A 1 -46.70 4.14 34.97
N ALA A 2 -45.88 4.73 34.09
CA ALA A 2 -46.13 4.78 32.65
C ALA A 2 -45.09 3.91 31.95
N GLY A 3 -45.54 2.93 31.17
CA GLY A 3 -44.69 1.93 30.53
C GLY A 3 -43.94 2.51 29.33
N SER A 4 -42.61 2.43 29.38
CA SER A 4 -41.72 2.72 28.26
C SER A 4 -41.95 1.71 27.14
N ALA A 5 -42.49 2.17 26.01
CA ALA A 5 -42.49 1.42 24.77
C ALA A 5 -41.05 1.40 24.20
N SER A 6 -40.32 0.31 24.43
CA SER A 6 -39.05 0.06 23.74
C SER A 6 -39.31 -0.35 22.30
N SER A 7 -39.19 0.61 21.38
CA SER A 7 -39.09 0.35 19.95
C SER A 7 -37.82 -0.44 19.65
N ARG A 8 -37.96 -1.76 19.48
CA ARG A 8 -36.85 -2.64 19.09
C ARG A 8 -36.57 -2.43 17.59
N LEU A 9 -35.64 -1.54 17.27
CA LEU A 9 -35.08 -1.39 15.93
C LEU A 9 -34.28 -2.66 15.58
N THR A 10 -34.91 -3.59 14.87
CA THR A 10 -34.22 -4.72 14.26
C THR A 10 -33.39 -4.19 13.08
N ILE A 11 -32.11 -3.94 13.31
CA ILE A 11 -31.14 -3.74 12.24
C ILE A 11 -30.99 -5.09 11.54
N LYS A 12 -31.55 -5.24 10.34
CA LYS A 12 -31.21 -6.38 9.49
C LYS A 12 -29.71 -6.29 9.18
N PRO A 13 -28.90 -7.35 9.40
CA PRO A 13 -27.53 -7.33 8.95
C PRO A 13 -27.52 -7.11 7.44
N SER A 14 -26.76 -6.10 6.99
CA SER A 14 -26.60 -5.78 5.59
C SER A 14 -26.18 -7.03 4.81
N PRO A 15 -26.69 -7.25 3.58
CA PRO A 15 -26.14 -8.28 2.71
C PRO A 15 -24.65 -8.02 2.53
N GLN A 16 -23.85 -9.08 2.71
CA GLN A 16 -22.40 -9.05 2.56
C GLN A 16 -22.06 -8.26 1.30
N GLN A 17 -21.27 -7.20 1.50
CA GLN A 17 -20.64 -6.46 0.42
C GLN A 17 -20.09 -7.51 -0.56
N GLY A 18 -20.44 -7.38 -1.85
CA GLY A 18 -19.92 -8.23 -2.92
C GLY A 18 -18.39 -8.33 -2.84
N PRO A 19 -17.78 -9.33 -3.48
CA PRO A 19 -16.39 -9.68 -3.27
C PRO A 19 -15.54 -8.41 -3.34
N ARG A 20 -15.00 -7.98 -2.19
CA ARG A 20 -13.99 -6.93 -2.18
C ARG A 20 -12.89 -7.47 -3.09
N PRO A 21 -12.42 -6.72 -4.10
CA PRO A 21 -11.34 -7.19 -4.96
C PRO A 21 -10.19 -7.60 -4.03
N GLN A 22 -9.95 -8.90 -3.95
CA GLN A 22 -9.00 -9.46 -3.02
C GLN A 22 -7.64 -9.10 -3.61
N LEU A 23 -6.96 -8.16 -2.97
CA LEU A 23 -5.61 -7.76 -3.38
C LEU A 23 -4.68 -8.92 -3.05
N GLU A 24 -4.46 -9.82 -4.01
CA GLU A 24 -3.57 -10.96 -3.87
C GLU A 24 -2.11 -10.49 -3.98
N LEU A 25 -1.23 -11.03 -3.13
CA LEU A 25 0.21 -10.72 -3.22
C LEU A 25 0.74 -11.24 -4.56
N SER A 26 1.50 -10.41 -5.28
CA SER A 26 2.09 -10.82 -6.55
C SER A 26 3.16 -11.90 -6.30
N THR A 27 3.08 -13.00 -7.05
CA THR A 27 4.04 -14.12 -7.00
C THR A 27 5.16 -13.99 -8.05
N LYS A 28 5.20 -12.88 -8.81
CA LYS A 28 6.26 -12.63 -9.78
C LYS A 28 7.63 -12.55 -9.10
N VAL A 29 8.55 -13.41 -9.54
CA VAL A 29 9.95 -13.36 -9.12
C VAL A 29 10.59 -12.12 -9.73
N ARG A 30 10.79 -11.08 -8.91
CA ARG A 30 11.57 -9.90 -9.31
C ARG A 30 13.05 -10.17 -9.05
N PRO A 31 13.94 -9.75 -9.97
CA PRO A 31 15.38 -9.87 -9.75
C PRO A 31 15.76 -9.19 -8.43
N GLY A 32 16.54 -9.90 -7.62
CA GLY A 32 17.06 -9.36 -6.37
C GLY A 32 18.03 -8.19 -6.61
N GLY A 33 18.33 -7.47 -5.54
CA GLY A 33 19.29 -6.36 -5.54
C GLY A 33 18.64 -4.99 -5.41
N GLN A 34 19.44 -4.04 -4.91
CA GLN A 34 19.03 -2.64 -4.79
C GLN A 34 19.01 -2.00 -6.17
N ARG A 35 17.90 -1.35 -6.49
CA ARG A 35 17.73 -0.57 -7.73
C ARG A 35 16.84 0.64 -7.49
N PRO A 36 16.88 1.66 -8.37
CA PRO A 36 15.95 2.76 -8.31
C PRO A 36 14.50 2.26 -8.38
N LEU A 37 13.61 2.85 -7.59
CA LEU A 37 12.19 2.52 -7.60
C LEU A 37 11.55 2.81 -8.97
N SER A 38 12.13 3.72 -9.76
CA SER A 38 11.73 3.97 -11.15
C SER A 38 12.02 2.81 -12.11
N GLU A 39 12.97 1.92 -11.79
CA GLU A 39 13.30 0.73 -12.59
C GLU A 39 12.47 -0.50 -12.19
N VAL A 40 11.60 -0.37 -11.18
CA VAL A 40 10.69 -1.44 -10.78
C VAL A 40 9.50 -1.43 -11.74
N GLU A 41 9.50 -2.38 -12.66
CA GLU A 41 8.37 -2.62 -13.55
C GLU A 41 7.20 -3.22 -12.75
N LEU A 42 6.03 -2.60 -12.88
CA LEU A 42 4.74 -3.05 -12.35
C LEU A 42 3.83 -3.33 -13.54
N ASP A 43 3.14 -4.47 -13.54
CA ASP A 43 2.07 -4.72 -14.51
C ASP A 43 0.87 -3.80 -14.27
N GLU A 44 -0.03 -3.69 -15.25
CA GLU A 44 -1.24 -2.85 -15.17
C GLU A 44 -2.17 -3.23 -14.00
N ASP A 45 -2.17 -4.52 -13.63
CA ASP A 45 -2.92 -5.03 -12.49
C ASP A 45 -2.13 -4.99 -11.18
N GLU A 46 -0.84 -4.63 -11.20
CA GLU A 46 0.00 -4.56 -10.01
C GLU A 46 -0.01 -3.18 -9.36
N VAL A 47 -0.13 -3.18 -8.03
CA VAL A 47 -0.10 -1.97 -7.20
C VAL A 47 0.95 -2.15 -6.12
N LEU A 48 1.87 -1.18 -6.05
CA LEU A 48 2.81 -1.08 -4.95
C LEU A 48 2.09 -0.50 -3.71
N ILE A 49 2.11 -1.25 -2.61
CA ILE A 49 1.50 -0.84 -1.35
C ILE A 49 2.53 -0.05 -0.54
N ASP A 50 2.07 0.91 0.26
CA ASP A 50 2.92 1.64 1.20
C ASP A 50 3.37 0.78 2.39
N GLY A 51 4.25 1.35 3.23
CA GLY A 51 4.79 0.64 4.39
C GLY A 51 5.94 -0.30 4.03
N PHE A 52 6.85 0.16 3.17
CA PHE A 52 8.12 -0.54 2.88
C PHE A 52 9.31 0.39 3.10
N ASP A 53 10.48 -0.21 3.19
CA ASP A 53 11.74 0.51 3.42
C ASP A 53 12.44 0.77 2.09
N ALA A 54 13.02 1.97 1.96
CA ALA A 54 13.83 2.38 0.83
C ALA A 54 15.08 3.09 1.34
N THR A 55 16.12 3.14 0.52
CA THR A 55 17.35 3.88 0.80
C THR A 55 17.35 5.15 -0.05
N LEU A 56 17.38 6.32 0.62
CA LEU A 56 17.51 7.64 -0.01
C LEU A 56 18.83 8.25 0.41
N ALA A 57 19.70 8.59 -0.54
CA ALA A 57 21.01 9.19 -0.27
C ALA A 57 21.86 8.42 0.79
N GLY A 58 21.72 7.09 0.84
CA GLY A 58 22.42 6.23 1.80
C GLY A 58 21.72 6.04 3.15
N GLU A 59 20.59 6.71 3.39
CA GLU A 59 19.78 6.54 4.60
C GLU A 59 18.54 5.69 4.35
N VAL A 60 18.25 4.76 5.26
CA VAL A 60 17.01 3.98 5.21
C VAL A 60 15.84 4.84 5.70
N VAL A 61 14.83 4.97 4.86
CA VAL A 61 13.60 5.73 5.08
C VAL A 61 12.36 4.85 4.89
N ARG A 62 11.30 5.14 5.64
CA ARG A 62 10.04 4.40 5.55
C ARG A 62 9.10 5.06 4.56
N ILE A 63 8.76 4.39 3.47
CA ILE A 63 7.78 4.87 2.49
C ILE A 63 6.37 4.67 3.03
N THR A 64 5.57 5.73 2.98
CA THR A 64 4.19 5.78 3.50
C THR A 64 3.16 6.12 2.44
N ALA A 65 3.58 6.58 1.26
CA ALA A 65 2.72 6.66 0.09
C ALA A 65 3.54 6.61 -1.19
N VAL A 66 2.98 6.03 -2.24
CA VAL A 66 3.56 5.96 -3.58
C VAL A 66 2.65 6.73 -4.53
N LEU A 67 3.19 7.72 -5.21
CA LEU A 67 2.51 8.49 -6.25
C LEU A 67 3.06 8.06 -7.61
N GLU A 68 2.64 8.72 -8.69
CA GLU A 68 3.05 8.36 -10.05
C GLU A 68 4.57 8.45 -10.23
N ARG A 69 5.20 9.57 -9.81
CA ARG A 69 6.63 9.85 -9.99
C ARG A 69 7.42 10.04 -8.71
N THR A 70 6.73 10.19 -7.59
CA THR A 70 7.30 10.50 -6.28
C THR A 70 6.77 9.54 -5.22
N CYS A 71 7.43 9.51 -4.08
CA CYS A 71 6.98 8.79 -2.90
C CYS A 71 7.04 9.71 -1.69
N VAL A 72 6.12 9.52 -0.76
CA VAL A 72 6.14 10.15 0.56
C VAL A 72 6.83 9.20 1.52
N TYR A 73 7.80 9.71 2.26
CA TYR A 73 8.49 8.97 3.30
C TYR A 73 8.49 9.73 4.62
N VAL A 74 8.69 9.00 5.71
CA VAL A 74 8.91 9.56 7.04
C VAL A 74 10.41 9.46 7.33
N ASP A 75 11.05 10.58 7.63
CA ASP A 75 12.46 10.62 8.03
C ASP A 75 12.64 10.21 9.51
N ARG A 76 13.88 10.19 9.99
CA ARG A 76 14.19 9.84 11.39
C ARG A 76 13.65 10.84 12.42
N GLY A 77 13.35 12.07 12.00
CA GLY A 77 12.72 13.10 12.81
C GLY A 77 11.21 12.96 12.91
N GLY A 78 10.61 12.06 12.13
CA GLY A 78 9.16 11.89 12.05
C GLY A 78 8.47 12.83 11.06
N ASP A 79 9.25 13.62 10.31
CA ASP A 79 8.72 14.54 9.32
C ASP A 79 8.41 13.82 8.01
N ARG A 80 7.28 14.21 7.38
CA ARG A 80 6.89 13.70 6.08
C ARG A 80 7.57 14.48 4.98
N ARG A 81 8.27 13.77 4.09
CA ARG A 81 9.00 14.35 2.97
C ARG A 81 8.67 13.62 1.67
N LEU A 82 8.93 14.30 0.57
CA LEU A 82 8.78 13.76 -0.78
C LEU A 82 10.16 13.45 -1.36
N ALA A 83 10.29 12.28 -1.96
CA ALA A 83 11.45 11.90 -2.76
C ALA A 83 11.00 11.42 -4.14
N ARG A 84 11.86 11.59 -5.14
CA ARG A 84 11.59 11.06 -6.48
C ARG A 84 11.91 9.56 -6.52
N LYS A 85 11.16 8.82 -7.34
CA LYS A 85 11.39 7.37 -7.51
C LYS A 85 12.77 7.04 -8.07
N GLU A 86 13.36 7.95 -8.85
CA GLU A 86 14.72 7.81 -9.42
C GLU A 86 15.83 7.87 -8.36
N GLU A 87 15.58 8.52 -7.23
CA GLU A 87 16.55 8.70 -6.14
C GLU A 87 16.41 7.63 -5.04
N LEU A 88 15.31 6.88 -5.04
CA LEU A 88 14.97 5.89 -4.03
C LEU A 88 15.47 4.51 -4.46
N LEU A 89 16.46 3.98 -3.74
CA LEU A 89 16.92 2.60 -3.91
C LEU A 89 16.05 1.65 -3.10
N VAL A 90 15.53 0.60 -3.73
CA VAL A 90 14.66 -0.40 -3.10
C VAL A 90 15.15 -1.81 -3.42
N GLU A 91 14.91 -2.73 -2.49
CA GLU A 91 15.05 -4.16 -2.76
C GLU A 91 13.82 -4.64 -3.54
N ALA A 92 13.92 -4.73 -4.87
CA ALA A 92 12.78 -5.02 -5.74
C ALA A 92 12.05 -6.33 -5.38
N ASN A 93 12.78 -7.33 -4.87
CA ASN A 93 12.22 -8.61 -4.44
C ASN A 93 11.47 -8.57 -3.10
N LYS A 94 11.58 -7.48 -2.33
CA LYS A 94 10.92 -7.31 -1.02
C LYS A 94 9.77 -6.31 -1.06
N LEU A 95 9.50 -5.72 -2.22
CA LEU A 95 8.45 -4.72 -2.35
C LEU A 95 7.05 -5.37 -2.15
N PRO A 96 6.19 -4.77 -1.31
CA PRO A 96 4.85 -5.27 -1.06
C PRO A 96 3.94 -4.93 -2.25
N ILE A 97 3.98 -5.76 -3.28
CA ILE A 97 3.21 -5.56 -4.51
C ILE A 97 2.02 -6.51 -4.51
N ARG A 98 0.84 -5.96 -4.77
CA ARG A 98 -0.41 -6.70 -4.84
C ARG A 98 -1.03 -6.57 -6.21
N ARG A 99 -1.60 -7.65 -6.72
CA ARG A 99 -2.41 -7.64 -7.94
C ARG A 99 -3.84 -7.26 -7.58
N ARG A 100 -4.46 -6.42 -8.41
CA ARG A 100 -5.90 -6.20 -8.41
C ARG A 100 -6.52 -7.45 -9.02
N GLY A 101 -7.23 -8.24 -8.21
CA GLY A 101 -7.98 -9.39 -8.71
C GLY A 101 -9.00 -8.96 -9.80
N PRO A 102 -9.35 -9.86 -10.73
CA PRO A 102 -10.34 -9.56 -11.76
C PRO A 102 -11.67 -9.18 -11.10
N THR A 103 -12.20 -8.02 -11.47
CA THR A 103 -13.57 -7.58 -11.15
C THR A 103 -14.61 -8.49 -11.78
#